data_AF-A0A067G4D7-F1
#
_entry.id   AF-A0A067G4D7-F1
#
_cell.length_a   1.000
_cell.length_b   1.000
_cell.length_c   1.000
_cell.angle_alpha   90.00
_cell.angle_beta   90.00
_cell.angle_gamma   90.00
#
_symmetry.space_group_name_H-M   'P 1'
#
loop_
_entity.id
_entity.type
_entity.pdbx_description
1 polymer ?
#
loop_
_entity_poly.entity_id
_entity_poly.type
_entity_poly.pdbx_seq_one_letter_code
_entity_poly.pdbx_strand_id
1 'polypeptide(L)'
;ATRFNDASSEFDVLVASDAIGMGLNLNISRIIFSTMKKFDGVELRDLTVPEVKQIAGRAGRYGSKFPVGEVTCLDSEDLPLLHKSLLEPSPMLESAGLFPNFDLIYMYSRLHPDSSLYGILEHFLENAKLSENYFFANCEEVLKVATVIDQLPLRLHEKYLFCISPVDMNDDISSQGLTQFATNYSKKGIVQLREIFTPGTLQVPKTQAALRELESIHKVLDLYVWLSFRLEESFPDRELAASQKAICSMLIEEFLERLGWQKPRVKKVTPRPKLNSAVVSRC
;
A
#
# COMPACT_ATOMS: atom_id res chain seq x y z
N ALA A 1 0.96 5.15 -16.30
CA ALA A 1 1.80 6.37 -16.49
C ALA A 1 2.10 6.64 -17.96
N THR A 2 2.58 5.65 -18.72
CA THR A 2 2.96 5.80 -20.13
C THR A 2 1.84 6.34 -21.01
N ARG A 3 0.63 5.76 -20.92
CA ARG A 3 -0.55 6.21 -21.69
C ARG A 3 -0.90 7.68 -21.43
N PHE A 4 -0.94 8.10 -20.16
CA PHE A 4 -1.24 9.49 -19.78
C PHE A 4 -0.15 10.49 -20.20
N ASN A 5 1.13 10.09 -20.19
CA ASN A 5 2.23 10.98 -20.56
C ASN A 5 2.40 11.15 -22.08
N ASP A 6 1.88 10.21 -22.86
CA ASP A 6 1.96 10.20 -24.31
C ASP A 6 1.00 11.23 -24.91
N ALA A 7 1.53 12.19 -25.67
CA ALA A 7 0.73 13.22 -26.32
C ALA A 7 -0.10 12.71 -27.50
N SER A 8 0.21 11.52 -28.01
CA SER A 8 -0.58 10.89 -29.07
C SER A 8 -1.72 10.02 -28.52
N SER A 9 -1.79 9.86 -27.20
CA SER A 9 -2.83 9.10 -26.54
C SER A 9 -4.12 9.90 -26.40
N GLU A 10 -5.27 9.22 -26.41
CA GLU A 10 -6.59 9.84 -26.19
C GLU A 10 -6.89 10.09 -24.69
N PHE A 11 -5.97 9.75 -23.78
CA PHE A 11 -6.18 9.80 -22.34
C PHE A 11 -5.58 11.06 -21.69
N ASP A 12 -6.36 12.14 -21.66
CA ASP A 12 -5.93 13.43 -21.10
C ASP A 12 -6.20 13.59 -19.58
N VAL A 13 -6.98 12.69 -18.99
CA VAL A 13 -7.42 12.78 -17.59
C VAL A 13 -6.94 11.55 -16.82
N LEU A 14 -6.29 11.78 -15.68
CA LEU A 14 -5.86 10.75 -14.74
C LEU A 14 -6.64 10.90 -13.44
N VAL A 15 -7.36 9.85 -13.03
CA VAL A 15 -7.95 9.73 -11.70
C VAL A 15 -7.03 8.84 -10.87
N ALA A 16 -6.56 9.34 -9.73
CA ALA A 16 -5.63 8.61 -8.88
C ALA A 16 -5.81 8.97 -7.40
N SER A 17 -5.34 8.09 -6.51
CA SER A 17 -5.19 8.38 -5.09
C SER A 17 -3.89 9.16 -4.81
N ASP A 18 -3.64 9.47 -3.55
CA ASP A 18 -2.41 10.06 -3.03
C ASP A 18 -1.12 9.28 -3.39
N ALA A 19 -1.24 8.02 -3.85
CA ALA A 19 -0.14 7.22 -4.37
C ALA A 19 0.68 7.92 -5.47
N ILE A 20 0.10 8.86 -6.23
CA ILE A 20 0.85 9.65 -7.23
C ILE A 20 1.84 10.64 -6.63
N GLY A 21 1.75 10.91 -5.33
CA GLY A 21 2.65 11.79 -4.59
C GLY A 21 4.12 11.35 -4.65
N MET A 22 4.38 10.08 -4.96
CA MET A 22 5.72 9.51 -5.05
C MET A 22 5.83 8.42 -6.14
N GLY A 23 7.06 8.06 -6.52
CA GLY A 23 7.35 6.82 -7.27
C GLY A 23 7.05 6.82 -8.78
N LEU A 24 6.23 7.74 -9.30
CA LEU A 24 5.93 7.82 -10.74
C LEU A 24 6.48 9.11 -11.36
N ASN A 25 6.80 9.10 -12.66
CA ASN A 25 7.05 10.32 -13.43
C ASN A 25 5.81 10.64 -14.29
N LEU A 26 5.11 11.72 -13.97
CA LEU A 26 3.84 12.09 -14.62
C LEU A 26 3.91 13.54 -15.10
N ASN A 27 3.47 13.79 -16.33
CA ASN A 27 3.37 15.12 -16.94
C ASN A 27 2.02 15.75 -16.61
N ILE A 28 1.87 16.26 -15.39
CA ILE A 28 0.59 16.82 -14.92
C ILE A 28 0.60 18.35 -15.06
N SER A 29 -0.39 18.89 -15.75
CA SER A 29 -0.62 20.34 -15.84
C SER A 29 -1.38 20.87 -14.62
N ARG A 30 -2.46 20.17 -14.24
CA ARG A 30 -3.36 20.57 -13.16
C ARG A 30 -3.70 19.40 -12.24
N ILE A 31 -3.57 19.64 -10.93
CA ILE A 31 -4.10 18.75 -9.89
C ILE A 31 -5.47 19.27 -9.44
N ILE A 32 -6.44 18.37 -9.36
CA ILE A 32 -7.78 18.66 -8.83
C ILE A 32 -8.04 17.73 -7.65
N PHE A 33 -8.08 18.28 -6.44
CA PHE A 33 -8.46 17.53 -5.24
C PHE A 33 -9.96 17.25 -5.28
N SER A 34 -10.33 15.98 -5.28
CA SER A 34 -11.75 15.56 -5.17
C SER A 34 -12.31 15.80 -3.78
N THR A 35 -11.47 15.70 -2.74
CA THR A 35 -11.76 15.99 -1.33
C THR A 35 -10.44 16.33 -0.63
N MET A 36 -10.50 17.19 0.39
CA MET A 36 -9.37 17.47 1.28
C MET A 36 -9.34 16.58 2.53
N LYS A 37 -10.15 15.52 2.56
CA LYS A 37 -10.23 14.57 3.68
C LYS A 37 -9.78 13.17 3.29
N LYS A 38 -9.13 12.47 4.22
CA LYS A 38 -8.61 11.11 4.06
C LYS A 38 -8.98 10.27 5.28
N PHE A 39 -9.27 8.99 5.05
CA PHE A 39 -9.38 8.00 6.11
C PHE A 39 -7.99 7.42 6.39
N ASP A 40 -7.53 7.51 7.63
CA ASP A 40 -6.20 7.03 8.04
C ASP A 40 -6.20 5.63 8.66
N GLY A 41 -7.35 4.94 8.64
CA GLY A 41 -7.56 3.66 9.29
C GLY A 41 -8.42 3.76 10.54
N VAL A 42 -8.51 4.96 11.14
CA VAL A 42 -9.28 5.20 12.37
C VAL A 42 -10.41 6.19 12.12
N GLU A 43 -10.11 7.35 11.54
CA GLU A 43 -11.09 8.40 11.32
C GLU A 43 -10.89 9.13 9.99
N LEU A 44 -11.92 9.89 9.60
CA LEU A 44 -11.84 10.78 8.45
C LEU A 44 -11.28 12.13 8.90
N ARG A 45 -10.02 12.40 8.58
CA ARG A 45 -9.32 13.64 8.93
C ARG A 45 -8.96 14.47 7.70
N ASP A 46 -8.63 15.74 7.91
CA ASP A 46 -8.10 16.60 6.85
C ASP A 46 -6.69 16.13 6.42
N LEU A 47 -6.33 16.41 5.17
CA LEU A 47 -4.97 16.21 4.65
C LEU A 47 -3.97 17.12 5.37
N THR A 48 -2.83 16.57 5.75
CA THR A 48 -1.74 17.33 6.37
C THR A 48 -1.04 18.24 5.36
N VAL A 49 -0.38 19.29 5.85
CA VAL A 49 0.41 20.22 5.01
C VAL A 49 1.41 19.46 4.10
N PRO A 50 2.20 18.49 4.60
CA PRO A 50 3.09 17.71 3.74
C PRO A 50 2.34 16.88 2.68
N GLU A 51 1.22 16.23 3.01
CA GLU A 51 0.43 15.45 2.06
C GLU A 51 -0.09 16.34 0.91
N VAL A 52 -0.67 17.50 1.25
CA VAL A 52 -1.17 18.47 0.26
C VAL A 52 -0.04 18.95 -0.64
N LYS A 53 1.09 19.38 -0.08
CA LYS A 53 2.24 19.87 -0.86
C LYS A 53 2.85 18.79 -1.74
N GLN A 54 2.93 17.55 -1.24
CA GLN A 54 3.46 16.42 -2.00
C GLN A 54 2.62 16.12 -3.23
N ILE A 55 1.29 16.12 -3.08
CA ILE A 55 0.35 15.88 -4.20
C ILE A 55 0.31 17.08 -5.14
N ALA A 56 0.17 18.30 -4.61
CA ALA A 56 0.11 19.54 -5.38
C ALA A 56 1.38 19.76 -6.22
N GLY A 57 2.56 19.50 -5.65
CA GLY A 57 3.86 19.61 -6.32
C GLY A 57 4.09 18.58 -7.44
N ARG A 58 3.12 17.71 -7.72
CA ARG A 58 3.12 16.84 -8.90
C ARG A 58 2.74 17.60 -10.17
N ALA A 59 2.04 18.73 -10.07
CA ALA A 59 1.77 19.61 -11.19
C ALA A 59 3.02 20.43 -11.54
N GLY A 60 3.30 20.63 -12.82
CA GLY A 60 4.34 21.55 -13.27
C GLY A 60 5.77 21.12 -12.96
N ARG A 61 6.05 19.80 -12.90
CA ARG A 61 7.41 19.31 -12.61
C ARG A 61 8.43 19.79 -13.64
N TYR A 62 9.65 20.08 -13.17
CA TYR A 62 10.78 20.42 -14.04
C TYR A 62 11.02 19.33 -15.09
N GLY A 63 11.17 19.72 -16.36
CA GLY A 63 11.30 18.80 -17.49
C GLY A 63 9.97 18.22 -18.00
N SER A 64 8.83 18.60 -17.41
CA SER A 64 7.52 18.30 -17.99
C SER A 64 7.15 19.29 -19.10
N LYS A 65 6.13 18.96 -19.89
CA LYS A 65 5.58 19.85 -20.93
C LYS A 65 4.92 21.10 -20.35
N PHE A 66 4.64 21.11 -19.06
CA PHE A 66 3.92 22.19 -18.37
C PHE A 66 4.89 22.89 -17.42
N PRO A 67 5.44 24.05 -17.81
CA PRO A 67 6.39 24.77 -16.95
C PRO A 67 5.74 25.41 -15.72
N VAL A 68 4.41 25.56 -15.73
CA VAL A 68 3.60 26.08 -14.61
C VAL A 68 2.56 25.03 -14.24
N GLY A 69 2.52 24.67 -12.96
CA GLY A 69 1.54 23.75 -12.40
C GLY A 69 0.35 24.50 -11.79
N GLU A 70 -0.86 23.98 -11.99
CA GLU A 70 -2.08 24.52 -11.39
C GLU A 70 -2.67 23.53 -10.39
N VAL A 71 -3.31 24.05 -9.34
CA VAL A 71 -3.92 23.22 -8.29
C VAL A 71 -5.25 23.83 -7.88
N THR A 72 -6.29 23.01 -7.77
CA THR A 72 -7.63 23.42 -7.33
C THR A 72 -8.35 22.28 -6.62
N CYS A 73 -9.48 22.56 -5.99
CA CYS A 73 -10.42 21.57 -5.47
C CYS A 73 -11.63 21.43 -6.41
N LEU A 74 -12.34 20.31 -6.33
CA LEU A 74 -13.62 20.10 -6.99
C LEU A 74 -14.73 20.93 -6.32
N ASP A 75 -14.74 20.93 -4.99
CA ASP A 75 -15.67 21.71 -4.16
C ASP A 75 -15.02 23.02 -3.71
N SER A 76 -15.78 24.12 -3.80
CA SER A 76 -15.26 25.46 -3.46
C SER A 76 -15.02 25.67 -1.97
N GLU A 77 -15.68 24.87 -1.12
CA GLU A 77 -15.54 24.92 0.34
C GLU A 77 -14.15 24.48 0.81
N ASP A 78 -13.47 23.65 0.02
CA ASP A 78 -12.14 23.10 0.31
C ASP A 78 -10.98 24.05 -0.11
N LEU A 79 -11.26 25.04 -0.97
CA LEU A 79 -10.24 25.97 -1.49
C LEU A 79 -9.50 26.76 -0.39
N PRO A 80 -10.17 27.28 0.67
CA PRO A 80 -9.47 27.99 1.74
C PRO A 80 -8.44 27.10 2.45
N LEU A 81 -8.77 25.83 2.70
CA LEU A 81 -7.86 24.87 3.33
C LEU A 81 -6.67 24.56 2.43
N LEU A 82 -6.91 24.33 1.13
CA LEU A 82 -5.85 24.13 0.14
C LEU A 82 -4.87 25.30 0.11
N HIS A 83 -5.37 26.54 0.00
CA HIS A 83 -4.53 27.74 -0.03
C HIS A 83 -3.71 27.90 1.26
N LYS A 84 -4.34 27.68 2.41
CA LYS A 84 -3.65 27.73 3.70
C LYS A 84 -2.50 26.71 3.74
N SER A 85 -2.77 25.46 3.39
CA SER A 85 -1.78 24.38 3.45
C SER A 85 -0.60 24.59 2.48
N LEU A 86 -0.81 25.22 1.32
CA LEU A 86 0.28 25.51 0.39
C LEU A 86 1.22 26.62 0.89
N LEU A 87 0.69 27.60 1.63
CA LEU A 87 1.46 28.73 2.16
C LEU A 87 2.15 28.42 3.49
N GLU A 88 1.56 27.54 4.31
CA GLU A 88 2.10 27.18 5.63
C GLU A 88 3.41 26.39 5.51
N PRO A 89 4.46 26.66 6.31
CA PRO A 89 5.67 25.84 6.29
C PRO A 89 5.37 24.39 6.71
N SER A 90 6.13 23.43 6.17
CA SER A 90 5.98 22.05 6.61
C SER A 90 6.48 21.89 8.04
N PRO A 91 5.77 21.15 8.91
CA PRO A 91 6.19 20.92 10.28
C PRO A 91 7.52 20.17 10.33
N MET A 92 8.35 20.49 11.33
CA MET A 92 9.60 19.76 11.60
C MET A 92 9.27 18.43 12.29
N LEU A 93 9.99 17.37 11.93
CA LEU A 93 9.84 16.07 12.58
C LEU A 93 10.62 16.06 13.89
N GLU A 94 9.94 15.75 15.00
CA GLU A 94 10.53 15.78 16.35
C GLU A 94 11.01 14.40 16.82
N SER A 95 10.46 13.33 16.25
CA SER A 95 10.72 11.95 16.71
C SER A 95 10.84 10.95 15.56
N ALA A 96 11.56 9.85 15.80
CA ALA A 96 11.74 8.76 14.84
C ALA A 96 11.10 7.45 15.33
N GLY A 97 10.48 6.72 14.41
CA GLY A 97 9.90 5.40 14.67
C GLY A 97 10.99 4.33 14.80
N LEU A 98 10.89 3.52 15.85
CA LEU A 98 11.72 2.34 16.07
C LEU A 98 10.89 1.07 15.90
N PHE A 99 11.54 0.00 15.48
CA PHE A 99 10.95 -1.33 15.38
C PHE A 99 11.78 -2.32 16.22
N PRO A 100 11.16 -3.21 17.02
CA PRO A 100 11.89 -4.21 17.79
C PRO A 100 12.62 -5.17 16.84
N ASN A 101 13.95 -5.16 16.85
CA ASN A 101 14.74 -6.07 16.02
C ASN A 101 14.77 -7.49 16.64
N PHE A 102 15.18 -8.47 15.84
CA PHE A 102 15.23 -9.86 16.30
C PHE A 102 16.13 -10.06 17.52
N ASP A 103 17.30 -9.42 17.56
CA ASP A 103 18.27 -9.60 18.66
C ASP A 103 17.70 -9.14 20.00
N LEU A 104 16.99 -8.01 20.02
CA LEU A 104 16.30 -7.51 21.21
C LEU A 104 15.21 -8.47 21.66
N ILE A 105 14.37 -8.94 20.72
CA ILE A 105 13.30 -9.90 21.02
C ILE A 105 13.86 -11.25 21.48
N TYR A 106 14.95 -11.70 20.89
CA TYR A 106 15.65 -12.93 21.30
C TYR A 106 16.17 -12.80 22.73
N MET A 107 16.87 -11.70 23.05
CA MET A 107 17.35 -11.44 24.41
C MET A 107 16.20 -11.33 25.41
N TYR A 108 15.10 -10.69 25.02
CA TYR A 108 13.92 -10.53 25.87
C TYR A 108 13.23 -11.87 26.14
N SER A 109 13.13 -12.75 25.13
CA SER A 109 12.55 -14.09 25.27
C SER A 109 13.26 -14.95 26.31
N ARG A 110 14.57 -14.74 26.53
CA ARG A 110 15.35 -15.46 27.54
C ARG A 110 14.89 -15.16 28.97
N LEU A 111 14.31 -13.98 29.19
CA LEU A 111 13.75 -13.59 30.48
C LEU A 111 12.33 -14.12 30.66
N HIS A 112 11.64 -14.51 29.59
CA HIS A 112 10.23 -14.93 29.57
C HIS A 112 10.08 -16.25 28.80
N PRO A 113 10.65 -17.36 29.30
CA PRO A 113 10.79 -18.61 28.55
C PRO A 113 9.44 -19.29 28.23
N ASP A 114 8.41 -19.04 29.03
CA ASP A 114 7.08 -19.64 28.86
C ASP A 114 6.13 -18.76 28.02
N SER A 115 6.57 -17.57 27.62
CA SER A 115 5.76 -16.64 26.83
C SER A 115 5.82 -16.95 25.34
N SER A 116 4.67 -16.78 24.67
CA SER A 116 4.59 -16.86 23.21
C SER A 116 5.28 -15.65 22.56
N LEU A 117 5.56 -15.68 21.25
CA LEU A 117 6.16 -14.54 20.55
C LEU A 117 5.26 -13.30 20.64
N TYR A 118 3.94 -13.48 20.50
CA TYR A 118 2.96 -12.41 20.71
C TYR A 118 3.12 -11.78 22.10
N GLY A 119 3.11 -12.60 23.17
CA GLY A 119 3.25 -12.08 24.53
C GLY A 119 4.60 -11.40 24.78
N ILE A 120 5.67 -11.89 24.15
CA ILE A 120 6.99 -11.25 24.18
C ILE A 120 6.95 -9.87 23.49
N LEU A 121 6.37 -9.77 22.29
CA LEU A 121 6.28 -8.53 21.53
C LEU A 121 5.39 -7.51 22.23
N GLU A 122 4.20 -7.91 22.67
CA GLU A 122 3.26 -7.07 23.40
C GLU A 122 3.91 -6.51 24.67
N HIS A 123 4.46 -7.38 25.51
CA HIS A 123 5.10 -6.95 26.75
C HIS A 123 6.34 -6.07 26.48
N PHE A 124 7.11 -6.35 25.42
CA PHE A 124 8.25 -5.51 25.04
C PHE A 124 7.79 -4.11 24.64
N LEU A 125 6.76 -3.99 23.81
CA LEU A 125 6.23 -2.71 23.34
C LEU A 125 5.63 -1.88 24.48
N GLU A 126 4.99 -2.52 25.47
CA GLU A 126 4.41 -1.84 26.63
C GLU A 126 5.45 -1.35 27.65
N ASN A 127 6.55 -2.10 27.81
CA ASN A 127 7.51 -1.88 28.91
C ASN A 127 8.83 -1.23 28.47
N ALA A 128 9.15 -1.25 27.18
CA ALA A 128 10.38 -0.67 26.69
C ALA A 128 10.38 0.86 26.84
N LYS A 129 11.44 1.37 27.48
CA LYS A 129 11.65 2.81 27.69
C LYS A 129 12.43 3.39 26.54
N LEU A 130 11.82 4.35 25.85
CA LEU A 130 12.44 5.12 24.78
C LEU A 130 12.81 6.51 25.29
N SER A 131 13.79 7.14 24.64
CA SER A 131 14.04 8.57 24.85
C SER A 131 12.99 9.40 24.11
N GLU A 132 12.81 10.66 24.49
CA GLU A 132 11.73 11.54 24.02
C GLU A 132 11.65 11.67 22.49
N ASN A 133 12.78 11.51 21.79
CA ASN A 133 12.86 11.63 20.33
C ASN A 133 12.52 10.33 19.58
N TYR A 134 12.00 9.30 20.26
CA TYR A 134 11.68 8.02 19.63
C TYR A 134 10.35 7.48 20.11
N PHE A 135 9.68 6.77 19.22
CA PHE A 135 8.45 6.05 19.49
C PHE A 135 8.49 4.69 18.80
N PHE A 136 7.70 3.71 19.24
CA PHE A 136 7.54 2.48 18.47
C PHE A 136 6.65 2.74 17.26
N ALA A 137 7.12 2.34 16.08
CA ALA A 137 6.29 2.32 14.88
C ALA A 137 5.09 1.40 15.09
N ASN A 138 4.02 1.59 14.31
CA ASN A 138 2.83 0.73 14.39
C ASN A 138 3.21 -0.74 14.12
N CYS A 139 3.01 -1.59 15.13
CA CYS A 139 3.32 -3.03 15.12
C CYS A 139 2.04 -3.89 15.12
N GLU A 140 0.86 -3.32 14.86
CA GLU A 140 -0.43 -4.03 14.91
C GLU A 140 -0.47 -5.24 13.97
N GLU A 141 -0.07 -5.07 12.71
CA GLU A 141 -0.04 -6.19 11.75
C GLU A 141 0.94 -7.30 12.19
N VAL A 142 2.09 -6.93 12.77
CA VAL A 142 3.08 -7.89 13.29
C VAL A 142 2.50 -8.69 14.46
N LEU A 143 1.76 -8.04 15.35
CA LEU A 143 1.04 -8.70 16.45
C LEU A 143 -0.07 -9.62 15.92
N LYS A 144 -0.86 -9.18 14.93
CA LYS A 144 -1.89 -10.03 14.28
C LYS A 144 -1.28 -11.30 13.69
N VAL A 145 -0.15 -11.17 12.99
CA VAL A 145 0.58 -12.34 12.46
C VAL A 145 1.09 -13.23 13.59
N ALA A 146 1.69 -12.65 14.64
CA ALA A 146 2.21 -13.41 15.77
C ALA A 146 1.14 -14.28 16.44
N THR A 147 -0.10 -13.79 16.57
CA THR A 147 -1.23 -14.56 17.10
C THR A 147 -1.48 -15.87 16.33
N VAL A 148 -1.36 -15.83 15.00
CA VAL A 148 -1.57 -17.01 14.13
C VAL A 148 -0.37 -17.94 14.17
N ILE A 149 0.83 -17.36 14.04
CA ILE A 149 2.09 -18.11 13.91
C ILE A 149 2.48 -18.79 15.23
N ASP A 150 2.06 -18.26 16.37
CA ASP A 150 2.39 -18.84 17.68
C ASP A 150 1.83 -20.26 17.89
N GLN A 151 0.74 -20.61 17.20
CA GLN A 151 0.12 -21.93 17.23
C GLN A 151 0.96 -23.01 16.51
N LEU A 152 1.97 -22.60 15.75
CA LEU A 152 2.80 -23.50 14.95
C LEU A 152 4.10 -23.85 15.69
N PRO A 153 4.58 -25.10 15.62
CA PRO A 153 5.85 -25.53 16.22
C PRO A 153 7.04 -25.05 15.39
N LEU A 154 7.27 -23.73 15.41
CA LEU A 154 8.37 -23.04 14.73
C LEU A 154 9.37 -22.47 15.74
N ARG A 155 10.63 -22.35 15.32
CA ARG A 155 11.67 -21.69 16.13
C ARG A 155 11.39 -20.19 16.22
N LEU A 156 11.87 -19.55 17.28
CA LEU A 156 11.65 -18.12 17.51
C LEU A 156 12.07 -17.24 16.33
N HIS A 157 13.21 -17.54 15.70
CA HIS A 157 13.69 -16.83 14.52
C HIS A 157 12.74 -16.96 13.32
N GLU A 158 12.24 -18.17 13.08
CA GLU A 158 11.28 -18.45 11.99
C GLU A 158 9.96 -17.71 12.25
N LYS A 159 9.45 -17.79 13.49
CA LYS A 159 8.23 -17.07 13.90
C LYS A 159 8.38 -15.56 13.67
N TYR A 160 9.48 -14.97 14.14
CA TYR A 160 9.76 -13.55 13.96
C TYR A 160 9.82 -13.18 12.47
N LEU A 161 10.49 -13.99 11.65
CA LEU A 161 10.59 -13.76 10.20
C LEU A 161 9.21 -13.73 9.51
N PHE A 162 8.30 -14.65 9.86
CA PHE A 162 6.93 -14.60 9.37
C PHE A 162 6.17 -13.37 9.88
N CYS A 163 6.38 -12.94 11.13
CA CYS A 163 5.72 -11.76 11.69
C CYS A 163 6.12 -10.44 11.01
N ILE A 164 7.37 -10.33 10.55
CA ILE A 164 7.84 -9.14 9.82
C ILE A 164 7.58 -9.22 8.30
N SER A 165 6.97 -10.31 7.83
CA SER A 165 6.66 -10.46 6.40
C SER A 165 5.54 -9.49 5.98
N PRO A 166 5.60 -8.92 4.76
CA PRO A 166 4.64 -7.93 4.31
C PRO A 166 3.33 -8.63 3.91
N VAL A 167 2.42 -8.74 4.87
CA VAL A 167 1.10 -9.35 4.69
C VAL A 167 0.04 -8.42 5.27
N ASP A 168 -1.10 -8.34 4.59
CA ASP A 168 -2.29 -7.63 5.05
C ASP A 168 -3.22 -8.65 5.71
N MET A 169 -3.29 -8.64 7.04
CA MET A 169 -4.10 -9.61 7.78
C MET A 169 -5.61 -9.33 7.71
N ASN A 170 -6.01 -8.19 7.13
CA ASN A 170 -7.43 -7.85 6.91
C ASN A 170 -7.95 -8.41 5.57
N ASP A 171 -7.07 -8.92 4.71
CA ASP A 171 -7.43 -9.62 3.48
C ASP A 171 -7.45 -11.14 3.71
N ASP A 172 -8.63 -11.74 3.54
CA ASP A 172 -8.87 -13.16 3.82
C ASP A 172 -7.95 -14.10 3.01
N ILE A 173 -7.70 -13.77 1.74
CA ILE A 173 -6.85 -14.58 0.86
C ILE A 173 -5.38 -14.47 1.29
N SER A 174 -4.90 -13.26 1.60
CA SER A 174 -3.54 -13.03 2.07
C SER A 174 -3.24 -13.69 3.41
N SER A 175 -4.16 -13.55 4.38
CA SER A 175 -4.03 -14.19 5.70
C SER A 175 -4.06 -15.72 5.62
N GLN A 176 -4.92 -16.30 4.76
CA GLN A 176 -4.93 -17.73 4.47
C GLN A 176 -3.62 -18.18 3.81
N GLY A 177 -3.13 -17.43 2.82
CA GLY A 177 -1.87 -17.71 2.13
C GLY A 177 -0.68 -17.77 3.10
N LEU A 178 -0.55 -16.78 3.99
CA LEU A 178 0.46 -16.78 5.06
C LEU A 178 0.33 -18.01 5.96
N THR A 179 -0.89 -18.28 6.44
CA THR A 179 -1.15 -19.42 7.36
C THR A 179 -0.79 -20.74 6.69
N GLN A 180 -1.10 -20.90 5.41
CA GLN A 180 -0.78 -22.09 4.63
C GLN A 180 0.73 -22.23 4.42
N PHE A 181 1.44 -21.15 4.09
CA PHE A 181 2.90 -21.16 3.96
C PHE A 181 3.57 -21.54 5.28
N ALA A 182 3.18 -20.90 6.38
CA ALA A 182 3.74 -21.18 7.70
C ALA A 182 3.43 -22.61 8.16
N THR A 183 2.22 -23.11 7.92
CA THR A 183 1.82 -24.48 8.26
C THR A 183 2.61 -25.52 7.47
N ASN A 184 2.75 -25.32 6.15
CA ASN A 184 3.52 -26.23 5.30
C ASN A 184 5.00 -26.21 5.66
N TYR A 185 5.55 -25.03 5.93
CA TYR A 185 6.91 -24.86 6.41
C TYR A 185 7.13 -25.60 7.75
N SER A 186 6.22 -25.43 8.71
CA SER A 186 6.30 -26.10 10.01
C SER A 186 6.27 -27.63 9.91
N LYS A 187 5.48 -28.19 8.98
CA LYS A 187 5.31 -29.65 8.84
C LYS A 187 6.40 -30.31 8.00
N LYS A 188 6.79 -29.69 6.87
CA LYS A 188 7.66 -30.29 5.86
C LYS A 188 9.05 -29.66 5.80
N GLY A 189 9.23 -28.46 6.37
CA GLY A 189 10.42 -27.62 6.18
C GLY A 189 10.55 -27.02 4.77
N ILE A 190 9.64 -27.35 3.85
CA ILE A 190 9.64 -26.93 2.45
C ILE A 190 8.22 -26.55 2.05
N VAL A 191 8.09 -25.44 1.32
CA VAL A 191 6.83 -24.89 0.80
C VAL A 191 6.92 -24.81 -0.71
N GLN A 192 6.41 -25.85 -1.38
CA GLN A 192 6.33 -25.87 -2.84
C GLN A 192 5.09 -25.11 -3.30
N LEU A 193 5.28 -24.09 -4.13
CA LEU A 193 4.18 -23.26 -4.62
C LEU A 193 3.21 -24.10 -5.46
N ARG A 194 3.71 -25.10 -6.19
CA ARG A 194 2.90 -25.99 -7.05
C ARG A 194 1.85 -26.80 -6.30
N GLU A 195 2.08 -27.10 -5.03
CA GLU A 195 1.11 -27.82 -4.19
C GLU A 195 -0.05 -26.92 -3.74
N ILE A 196 0.16 -25.60 -3.75
CA ILE A 196 -0.75 -24.59 -3.21
C ILE A 196 -1.49 -23.88 -4.35
N PHE A 197 -0.76 -23.62 -5.43
CA PHE A 197 -1.23 -22.85 -6.57
C PHE A 197 -1.05 -23.67 -7.84
N THR A 198 -2.17 -23.90 -8.55
CA THR A 198 -2.14 -24.62 -9.84
C THR A 198 -1.94 -23.61 -10.98
N PRO A 199 -0.80 -23.62 -11.69
CA PRO A 199 -0.55 -22.71 -12.81
C PRO A 199 -1.59 -22.88 -13.92
N GLY A 200 -1.95 -21.77 -14.58
CA GLY A 200 -2.91 -21.78 -15.70
C GLY A 200 -4.39 -21.69 -15.32
N THR A 201 -4.71 -21.58 -14.02
CA THR A 201 -6.06 -21.32 -13.53
C THR A 201 -6.46 -19.84 -13.61
N LEU A 202 -5.48 -18.94 -13.70
CA LEU A 202 -5.70 -17.50 -13.77
C LEU A 202 -6.32 -17.10 -15.11
N GLN A 203 -7.35 -16.27 -15.03
CA GLN A 203 -8.09 -15.75 -16.18
C GLN A 203 -8.30 -14.26 -15.98
N VAL A 204 -8.53 -13.54 -17.09
CA VAL A 204 -8.89 -12.12 -17.03
C VAL A 204 -10.17 -11.99 -16.19
N PRO A 205 -10.16 -11.19 -15.12
CA PRO A 205 -11.35 -10.99 -14.30
C PRO A 205 -12.53 -10.49 -15.15
N LYS A 206 -13.76 -10.71 -14.67
CA LYS A 206 -14.98 -10.21 -15.35
C LYS A 206 -15.77 -9.24 -14.47
N THR A 207 -15.48 -9.19 -13.18
CA THR A 207 -16.18 -8.39 -12.18
C THR A 207 -15.16 -7.72 -11.25
N GLN A 208 -15.57 -6.65 -10.57
CA GLN A 208 -14.71 -5.98 -9.58
C GLN A 208 -14.33 -6.91 -8.42
N ALA A 209 -15.21 -7.83 -8.04
CA ALA A 209 -14.91 -8.84 -7.01
C ALA A 209 -13.79 -9.78 -7.46
N ALA A 210 -13.87 -10.31 -8.69
CA ALA A 210 -12.82 -11.16 -9.26
C ALA A 210 -11.50 -10.40 -9.46
N LEU A 211 -11.53 -9.08 -9.71
CA LEU A 211 -10.32 -8.25 -9.73
C LEU A 211 -9.67 -8.22 -8.34
N ARG A 212 -10.45 -7.97 -7.28
CA ARG A 212 -9.94 -7.95 -5.90
C ARG A 212 -9.33 -9.29 -5.51
N GLU A 213 -9.98 -10.40 -5.86
CA GLU A 213 -9.43 -11.75 -5.65
C GLU A 213 -8.07 -11.92 -6.34
N LEU A 214 -7.95 -11.47 -7.59
CA LEU A 214 -6.70 -11.53 -8.35
C LEU A 214 -5.59 -10.63 -7.74
N GLU A 215 -5.96 -9.44 -7.24
CA GLU A 215 -5.06 -8.55 -6.49
C GLU A 215 -4.55 -9.22 -5.20
N SER A 216 -5.42 -9.90 -4.47
CA SER A 216 -5.05 -10.65 -3.25
C SER A 216 -4.15 -11.85 -3.58
N ILE A 217 -4.42 -12.59 -4.66
CA ILE A 217 -3.51 -13.64 -5.15
C ILE A 217 -2.15 -13.06 -5.51
N HIS A 218 -2.11 -11.90 -6.17
CA HIS A 218 -0.86 -11.21 -6.47
C HIS A 218 -0.08 -10.86 -5.19
N LYS A 219 -0.74 -10.40 -4.12
CA LYS A 219 -0.11 -10.16 -2.80
C LYS A 219 0.48 -11.45 -2.21
N VAL A 220 -0.25 -12.57 -2.27
CA VAL A 220 0.23 -13.89 -1.78
C VAL A 220 1.47 -14.35 -2.54
N LEU A 221 1.51 -14.16 -3.87
CA LEU A 221 2.68 -14.50 -4.68
C LEU A 221 3.89 -13.60 -4.33
N ASP A 222 3.64 -12.32 -4.04
CA ASP A 222 4.69 -11.40 -3.59
C ASP A 222 5.25 -11.79 -2.21
N LEU A 223 4.37 -12.21 -1.29
CA LEU A 223 4.76 -12.78 0.00
C LEU A 223 5.64 -14.03 -0.18
N TYR A 224 5.30 -14.93 -1.10
CA TYR A 224 6.13 -16.10 -1.40
C TYR A 224 7.53 -15.68 -1.90
N VAL A 225 7.59 -14.74 -2.85
CA VAL A 225 8.86 -14.21 -3.36
C VAL A 225 9.66 -13.59 -2.22
N TRP A 226 9.04 -12.80 -1.35
CA TRP A 226 9.69 -12.20 -0.19
C TRP A 226 10.30 -13.25 0.73
N LEU A 227 9.54 -14.30 1.09
CA LEU A 227 10.01 -15.40 1.93
C LEU A 227 11.15 -16.18 1.26
N SER A 228 11.10 -16.39 -0.05
CA SER A 228 12.16 -17.10 -0.80
C SER A 228 13.52 -16.42 -0.77
N PHE A 229 13.58 -15.10 -0.57
CA PHE A 229 14.85 -14.39 -0.38
C PHE A 229 15.46 -14.59 1.01
N ARG A 230 14.69 -15.04 2.02
CA ARG A 230 15.19 -15.27 3.39
C ARG A 230 15.31 -16.76 3.74
N LEU A 231 14.50 -17.60 3.11
CA LEU A 231 14.42 -19.05 3.34
C LEU A 231 14.56 -19.81 2.01
N GLU A 232 15.67 -19.60 1.31
CA GLU A 232 15.88 -20.08 -0.07
C GLU A 232 15.69 -21.60 -0.22
N GLU A 233 16.27 -22.39 0.68
CA GLU A 233 16.15 -23.86 0.69
C GLU A 233 14.71 -24.34 0.91
N SER A 234 13.91 -23.55 1.63
CA SER A 234 12.54 -23.93 2.01
C SER A 234 11.48 -23.39 1.08
N PHE A 235 11.79 -22.37 0.26
CA PHE A 235 10.89 -21.75 -0.71
C PHE A 235 11.53 -21.81 -2.11
N PRO A 236 11.64 -23.02 -2.70
CA PRO A 236 12.43 -23.24 -3.90
C PRO A 236 11.81 -22.65 -5.18
N ASP A 237 10.49 -22.40 -5.22
CA ASP A 237 9.75 -22.05 -6.43
C ASP A 237 9.74 -20.53 -6.71
N ARG A 238 10.82 -19.80 -6.40
CA ARG A 238 10.89 -18.33 -6.55
C ARG A 238 10.60 -17.85 -7.97
N GLU A 239 11.23 -18.46 -8.97
CA GLU A 239 11.05 -18.10 -10.38
C GLU A 239 9.61 -18.35 -10.84
N LEU A 240 9.00 -19.44 -10.38
CA LEU A 240 7.60 -19.73 -10.66
C LEU A 240 6.69 -18.67 -10.03
N ALA A 241 6.91 -18.32 -8.76
CA ALA A 241 6.14 -17.29 -8.06
C ALA A 241 6.24 -15.94 -8.78
N ALA A 242 7.45 -15.53 -9.17
CA ALA A 242 7.70 -14.29 -9.92
C ALA A 242 7.00 -14.30 -11.29
N SER A 243 7.04 -15.43 -12.01
CA SER A 243 6.34 -15.60 -13.28
C SER A 243 4.82 -15.51 -13.13
N GLN A 244 4.23 -16.19 -12.15
CA GLN A 244 2.79 -16.12 -11.89
C GLN A 244 2.37 -14.71 -11.44
N LYS A 245 3.19 -14.02 -10.64
CA LYS A 245 2.97 -12.64 -10.22
C LYS A 245 2.91 -11.70 -11.43
N ALA A 246 3.82 -11.88 -12.40
CA ALA A 246 3.83 -11.11 -13.64
C ALA A 246 2.56 -11.39 -14.48
N ILE A 247 2.10 -12.65 -14.53
CA ILE A 247 0.83 -13.01 -15.19
C ILE A 247 -0.36 -12.32 -14.51
N CYS A 248 -0.46 -12.35 -13.18
CA CYS A 248 -1.50 -11.61 -12.45
C CYS A 248 -1.49 -10.12 -12.82
N SER A 249 -0.30 -9.51 -12.87
CA SER A 249 -0.15 -8.08 -13.22
C SER A 249 -0.69 -7.78 -14.62
N MET A 250 -0.37 -8.61 -15.61
CA MET A 250 -0.88 -8.46 -16.98
C MET A 250 -2.41 -8.62 -17.05
N LEU A 251 -2.97 -9.60 -16.33
CA LEU A 251 -4.42 -9.85 -16.31
C LEU A 251 -5.19 -8.71 -15.60
N ILE A 252 -4.61 -8.14 -14.53
CA ILE A 252 -5.13 -6.94 -13.87
C ILE A 252 -5.13 -5.75 -14.83
N GLU A 253 -4.01 -5.52 -15.52
CA GLU A 253 -3.89 -4.44 -16.52
C GLU A 253 -4.94 -4.61 -17.63
N GLU A 254 -5.06 -5.80 -18.21
CA GLU A 254 -6.05 -6.09 -19.25
C GLU A 254 -7.50 -5.85 -18.78
N PHE A 255 -7.83 -6.19 -17.54
CA PHE A 255 -9.14 -5.89 -16.96
C PHE A 255 -9.39 -4.39 -16.84
N LEU A 256 -8.42 -3.65 -16.30
CA LEU A 256 -8.51 -2.21 -16.10
C LEU A 256 -8.62 -1.47 -17.44
N GLU A 257 -7.97 -1.96 -18.49
CA GLU A 257 -8.10 -1.41 -19.84
C GLU A 257 -9.50 -1.61 -20.42
N ARG A 258 -10.09 -2.80 -20.24
CA ARG A 258 -11.43 -3.13 -20.77
C ARG A 258 -12.55 -2.40 -20.03
N LEU A 259 -12.47 -2.29 -18.71
CA LEU A 259 -13.52 -1.70 -17.87
C LEU A 259 -13.32 -0.24 -17.53
N GLY A 260 -12.11 0.31 -17.69
CA GLY A 260 -11.89 1.76 -17.64
C GLY A 260 -12.75 2.54 -18.64
N TRP A 261 -13.28 1.86 -19.67
CA TRP A 261 -14.12 2.42 -20.73
C TRP A 261 -15.60 2.07 -20.65
N GLN A 262 -16.17 1.79 -19.47
CA GLN A 262 -17.63 1.82 -19.36
C GLN A 262 -18.11 3.26 -19.61
N LYS A 263 -18.60 3.53 -20.83
CA LYS A 263 -19.21 4.83 -21.19
C LYS A 263 -20.15 5.24 -20.06
N PRO A 264 -19.94 6.41 -19.42
CA PRO A 264 -20.87 6.87 -18.41
C PRO A 264 -22.26 6.91 -19.05
N ARG A 265 -23.24 6.27 -18.40
CA ARG A 265 -24.65 6.50 -18.74
C ARG A 265 -24.86 8.00 -18.59
N VAL A 266 -24.95 8.71 -19.72
CA VAL A 266 -25.16 10.16 -19.77
C VAL A 266 -26.48 10.45 -19.09
N LYS A 267 -26.46 10.78 -17.79
CA LYS A 267 -27.53 11.55 -17.19
C LYS A 267 -27.35 12.96 -17.75
N LYS A 268 -28.33 13.42 -18.53
CA LYS A 268 -28.37 14.79 -19.06
C LYS A 268 -28.16 15.76 -17.90
N VAL A 269 -26.98 16.36 -17.81
CA VAL A 269 -26.72 17.47 -16.90
C VAL A 269 -27.38 18.70 -17.52
N THR A 270 -28.38 19.25 -16.83
CA THR A 270 -28.99 20.52 -17.20
C THR A 270 -27.95 21.65 -17.10
N PRO A 271 -27.90 22.61 -18.04
CA PRO A 271 -26.89 23.66 -18.03
C PRO A 271 -27.08 24.55 -16.80
N ARG A 272 -26.05 24.68 -15.95
CA ARG A 272 -25.98 25.73 -14.93
C ARG A 272 -25.54 27.06 -15.57
N PRO A 273 -26.06 28.21 -15.12
CA PRO A 273 -25.68 29.51 -15.66
C PRO A 273 -24.22 29.84 -15.34
N LYS A 274 -23.58 30.57 -16.26
CA LYS A 274 -22.14 30.93 -16.23
C LYS A 274 -21.75 31.58 -14.91
N LEU A 275 -20.79 30.98 -14.19
CA LEU A 275 -20.12 31.59 -13.05
C LEU A 275 -18.88 32.34 -13.56
N ASN A 276 -18.73 33.60 -13.15
CA ASN A 276 -17.60 34.46 -13.49
C ASN A 276 -16.26 33.89 -13.00
N SER A 277 -15.21 34.22 -13.75
CA SER A 277 -13.80 33.87 -13.55
C SER A 277 -13.37 33.78 -12.08
N ALA A 278 -13.15 32.55 -11.60
CA ALA A 278 -12.58 32.28 -10.28
C ALA A 278 -11.05 32.30 -10.33
N VAL A 279 -10.49 32.86 -9.27
CA VAL A 279 -9.07 33.17 -9.03
C VAL A 279 -8.23 31.89 -9.03
N VAL A 280 -7.33 31.78 -10.01
CA VAL A 280 -6.29 30.75 -10.06
C VAL A 280 -5.13 31.23 -9.18
N SER A 281 -4.82 30.48 -8.13
CA SER A 281 -3.64 30.71 -7.30
C SER A 281 -2.43 30.05 -7.97
N ARG A 282 -1.39 30.82 -8.25
CA ARG A 282 -0.11 30.31 -8.76
C ARG A 282 0.74 29.85 -7.58
N CYS A 283 1.21 28.60 -7.63
CA CYS A 283 2.27 28.10 -6.76
C CYS A 283 3.63 28.55 -7.27
#